data_AF-A0A2N2NCX7-F1
#
_entry.id   AF-A0A2N2NCX7-F1
#
_cell.length_a   1.000
_cell.length_b   1.000
_cell.length_c   1.000
_cell.angle_alpha   90.00
_cell.angle_beta   90.00
_cell.angle_gamma   90.00
#
_symmetry.space_group_name_H-M   'P 1'
#
loop_
_entity.id
_entity.type
_entity.pdbx_description
1 polymer ?
#
loop_
_entity_poly.entity_id
_entity_poly.type
_entity_poly.pdbx_seq_one_letter_code
_entity_poly.pdbx_strand_id
1 'polypeptide(L)'
;MLEKFTGGFGKESEIRHLVYLQNTPEFVNAFEQAECVWLGFPLFTDAMPAITNHFIEALEPLTHCGNNPPIGFMVQSGFLEGLHSRYIERYLESLARR
;
A
#
# COMPACT_ATOMS: atom_id res chain seq x y z
N MET A 1 1.62 -5.39 16.12
CA MET A 1 2.05 -4.07 15.62
C MET A 1 0.96 -3.44 14.76
N LEU A 2 0.53 -4.06 13.67
CA LEU A 2 -0.53 -3.54 12.79
C LEU A 2 -1.86 -3.29 13.54
N GLU A 3 -2.30 -4.20 14.41
CA GLU A 3 -3.53 -3.99 15.22
C GLU A 3 -3.45 -2.77 16.13
N LYS A 4 -2.27 -2.43 16.64
CA LYS A 4 -2.07 -1.24 17.49
C LYS A 4 -2.05 0.03 16.64
N PHE A 5 -1.43 -0.05 15.45
CA PHE A 5 -1.47 1.03 14.47
C PHE A 5 -2.91 1.32 14.04
N THR A 6 -3.66 0.29 13.65
CA THR A 6 -5.04 0.45 13.21
C THR A 6 -5.98 0.86 14.34
N GLY A 7 -5.77 0.34 15.56
CA GLY A 7 -6.49 0.80 16.75
C GLY A 7 -6.29 2.30 17.05
N GLY A 8 -5.20 2.91 16.57
CA GLY A 8 -4.95 4.35 16.69
C GLY A 8 -5.90 5.22 15.86
N PHE A 9 -6.57 4.66 14.85
CA PHE A 9 -7.52 5.41 14.01
C PHE A 9 -8.87 5.64 14.70
N GLY A 10 -9.21 4.87 15.75
CA GLY A 10 -10.47 5.00 16.48
C GLY A 10 -11.73 4.68 15.65
N LYS A 11 -11.56 4.15 14.44
CA LYS A 11 -12.60 3.69 13.52
C LYS A 11 -12.40 2.20 13.20
N GLU A 12 -13.42 1.58 12.62
CA GLU A 12 -13.32 0.22 12.09
C GLU A 12 -12.29 0.18 10.95
N SER A 13 -11.45 -0.85 10.96
CA SER A 13 -10.31 -0.98 10.05
C SER A 13 -10.09 -2.45 9.72
N GLU A 14 -9.84 -2.75 8.45
CA GLU A 14 -9.53 -4.10 8.01
C GLU A 14 -8.05 -4.25 7.66
N ILE A 15 -7.45 -5.38 8.05
CA ILE A 15 -6.09 -5.74 7.65
C ILE A 15 -6.17 -6.87 6.62
N ARG A 16 -5.59 -6.64 5.44
CA ARG A 16 -5.52 -7.62 4.36
C ARG A 16 -4.06 -7.93 4.05
N HIS A 17 -3.72 -9.23 4.03
CA HIS A 17 -2.35 -9.68 3.82
C HIS A 17 -2.13 -10.04 2.34
N LEU A 18 -1.31 -9.24 1.64
CA LEU A 18 -1.06 -9.42 0.21
C LEU A 18 -0.34 -10.74 -0.16
N VAL A 19 0.19 -11.47 0.83
CA VAL A 19 0.78 -12.80 0.60
C VAL A 19 -0.22 -13.81 0.02
N TYR A 20 -1.53 -13.59 0.22
CA TYR A 20 -2.60 -14.40 -0.38
C TYR A 20 -2.93 -13.89 -1.78
N LEU A 21 -2.04 -14.17 -2.75
CA LEU A 21 -2.17 -13.71 -4.14
C LEU A 21 -3.48 -14.14 -4.82
N GLN A 22 -4.04 -15.29 -4.43
CA GLN A 22 -5.33 -15.75 -4.96
C GLN A 22 -6.50 -14.82 -4.58
N ASN A 23 -6.33 -13.99 -3.54
CA ASN A 23 -7.31 -13.01 -3.10
C ASN A 23 -7.11 -11.62 -3.74
N THR A 24 -6.19 -11.45 -4.71
CA THR A 24 -5.98 -10.17 -5.40
C THR A 24 -7.28 -9.52 -5.90
N PRO A 25 -8.25 -10.23 -6.53
CA PRO A 25 -9.50 -9.61 -6.94
C PRO A 25 -10.30 -9.01 -5.78
N GLU A 26 -10.30 -9.67 -4.62
CA GLU A 26 -10.96 -9.18 -3.41
C GLU A 26 -10.23 -7.95 -2.84
N PHE A 27 -8.91 -7.90 -2.96
CA PHE A 27 -8.11 -6.75 -2.51
C PHE A 27 -8.36 -5.52 -3.39
N VAL A 28 -8.48 -5.70 -4.71
CA VAL A 28 -8.83 -4.60 -5.64
C VAL A 28 -10.22 -4.05 -5.33
N ASN A 29 -11.20 -4.93 -5.10
CA ASN A 29 -12.54 -4.49 -4.69
C ASN A 29 -12.52 -3.76 -3.33
N ALA A 30 -11.79 -4.30 -2.35
CA ALA A 30 -11.66 -3.65 -1.04
C ALA A 30 -10.96 -2.27 -1.14
N PHE A 31 -9.99 -2.12 -2.05
CA PHE A 31 -9.37 -0.83 -2.34
C PHE A 31 -10.43 0.15 -2.87
N GLU A 32 -11.18 -0.22 -3.90
CA GLU A 32 -12.19 0.65 -4.51
C GLU A 32 -13.27 1.11 -3.52
N GLN A 33 -13.65 0.26 -2.56
CA GLN A 33 -14.71 0.55 -1.58
C GLN A 33 -14.21 1.26 -0.30
N ALA A 34 -12.90 1.44 -0.12
CA ALA A 34 -12.35 2.00 1.11
C ALA A 34 -12.56 3.52 1.22
N GLU A 35 -12.74 4.04 2.45
CA GLU A 35 -12.68 5.49 2.72
C GLU A 35 -11.23 6.01 2.59
N CYS A 36 -10.26 5.19 3.01
CA CYS A 36 -8.84 5.49 2.99
C CYS A 36 -8.05 4.18 3.01
N VAL A 37 -6.92 4.14 2.30
CA VAL A 37 -6.08 2.95 2.19
C VAL A 37 -4.72 3.20 2.82
N TRP A 38 -4.23 2.24 3.61
CA TRP A 38 -2.83 2.16 4.03
C TRP A 38 -2.17 0.95 3.39
N LEU A 39 -1.14 1.17 2.58
CA LEU A 39 -0.34 0.10 1.99
C LEU A 39 0.98 -0.03 2.76
N GLY A 40 1.10 -1.12 3.52
CA GLY A 40 2.27 -1.41 4.35
C GLY A 40 3.15 -2.53 3.77
N PHE A 41 4.45 -2.32 3.68
CA PHE A 41 5.41 -3.32 3.19
C PHE A 41 6.85 -3.08 3.70
N PRO A 42 7.69 -4.12 3.77
CA PRO A 42 9.11 -3.95 4.06
C PRO A 42 9.87 -3.38 2.85
N LEU A 43 10.87 -2.54 3.10
CA LEU A 43 11.78 -2.04 2.07
C LEU A 43 12.79 -3.11 1.68
N PHE A 44 12.85 -3.45 0.40
CA PHE A 44 13.87 -4.33 -0.18
C PHE A 44 14.91 -3.48 -0.91
N THR A 45 16.00 -3.16 -0.21
CA THR A 45 17.04 -2.21 -0.63
C THR A 45 16.44 -0.87 -1.05
N ASP A 46 16.13 -0.67 -2.33
CA ASP A 46 15.58 0.59 -2.86
C ASP A 46 14.13 0.46 -3.40
N ALA A 47 13.50 -0.70 -3.21
CA ALA A 47 12.22 -1.04 -3.85
C ALA A 47 11.26 -1.82 -2.93
N MET A 48 10.03 -1.99 -3.40
CA MET A 48 9.01 -2.82 -2.75
C MET A 48 9.19 -4.32 -3.09
N PRO A 49 8.64 -5.25 -2.28
CA PRO A 49 8.58 -6.66 -2.65
C PRO A 49 7.71 -6.91 -3.88
N ALA A 50 8.00 -7.99 -4.63
CA ALA A 50 7.24 -8.36 -5.83
C ALA A 50 5.73 -8.53 -5.57
N ILE A 51 5.36 -9.03 -4.37
CA ILE A 51 3.95 -9.19 -3.96
C ILE A 51 3.24 -7.82 -3.85
N THR A 52 3.95 -6.79 -3.39
CA THR A 52 3.41 -5.42 -3.32
C THR A 52 3.25 -4.83 -4.72
N ASN A 53 4.24 -5.02 -5.59
CA ASN A 53 4.16 -4.58 -6.97
C ASN A 53 3.02 -5.25 -7.73
N HIS A 54 2.82 -6.57 -7.55
CA HIS A 54 1.70 -7.32 -8.12
C HIS A 54 0.34 -6.72 -7.74
N PHE A 55 0.16 -6.32 -6.47
CA PHE A 55 -1.07 -5.66 -6.06
C PHE A 55 -1.24 -4.29 -6.71
N ILE A 56 -0.17 -3.47 -6.80
CA ILE A 56 -0.22 -2.16 -7.45
C ILE A 56 -0.55 -2.30 -8.95
N GLU A 57 0.02 -3.28 -9.64
CA GLU A 57 -0.30 -3.57 -11.04
C GLU A 57 -1.77 -3.99 -11.20
N ALA A 58 -2.31 -4.77 -10.26
CA ALA A 58 -3.73 -5.16 -10.28
C ALA A 58 -4.70 -3.98 -10.11
N LEU A 59 -4.24 -2.82 -9.62
CA LEU A 59 -5.03 -1.58 -9.54
C LEU A 59 -5.08 -0.82 -10.88
N GLU A 60 -4.34 -1.24 -11.91
CA GLU A 60 -4.32 -0.58 -13.23
C GLU A 60 -5.72 -0.23 -13.77
N PRO A 61 -6.75 -1.11 -13.69
CA PRO A 61 -8.09 -0.79 -14.19
C PRO A 61 -8.76 0.40 -13.50
N LEU A 62 -8.33 0.77 -12.29
CA LEU A 62 -8.89 1.85 -11.48
C LEU A 62 -8.22 3.21 -11.76
N THR A 63 -7.15 3.27 -12.54
CA THR A 63 -6.40 4.52 -12.82
C THR A 63 -7.21 5.59 -13.56
N HIS A 64 -8.36 5.24 -14.14
CA HIS A 64 -9.27 6.17 -14.80
C HIS A 64 -10.54 6.46 -14.00
N CYS A 65 -10.67 5.88 -12.81
CA CYS A 65 -11.76 6.12 -11.88
C CYS A 65 -11.44 7.39 -11.07
N GLY A 66 -12.14 8.50 -11.33
CA GLY A 66 -11.91 9.79 -10.67
C GLY A 66 -12.26 9.86 -9.18
N ASN A 67 -12.48 8.71 -8.52
CA ASN A 67 -12.89 8.61 -7.13
C ASN A 67 -12.09 7.54 -6.35
N ASN A 68 -10.83 7.32 -6.73
CA ASN A 68 -9.95 6.43 -5.95
C ASN A 68 -9.76 6.97 -4.52
N PRO A 69 -9.68 6.09 -3.51
CA PRO A 69 -9.47 6.53 -2.14
C PRO A 69 -8.09 7.15 -1.98
N PRO A 70 -7.92 8.10 -1.03
CA PRO A 70 -6.61 8.55 -0.63
C PRO A 70 -5.80 7.38 -0.06
N ILE A 71 -4.56 7.23 -0.54
CA ILE A 71 -3.63 6.19 -0.12
C ILE A 71 -2.45 6.76 0.68
N GLY A 72 -2.17 6.16 1.82
CA GLY A 72 -0.97 6.35 2.63
C GLY A 72 -0.07 5.12 2.60
N PHE A 73 1.22 5.29 2.90
CA PHE A 73 2.20 4.22 2.86
C PHE A 73 2.92 4.07 4.19
N MET A 74 3.10 2.82 4.62
CA MET A 74 3.91 2.46 5.78
C MET A 74 5.06 1.56 5.32
N VAL A 75 6.22 2.16 5.07
CA VAL A 75 7.40 1.45 4.59
C VAL A 75 8.32 1.14 5.78
N GLN A 76 8.52 -0.14 6.07
CA GLN A 76 9.45 -0.57 7.11
C GLN A 76 10.84 -0.78 6.52
N SER A 77 11.77 0.13 6.81
CA SER A 77 13.18 -0.02 6.44
C SER A 77 13.97 -0.74 7.53
N GLY A 78 14.82 -1.69 7.13
CA GLY A 78 15.89 -2.24 7.98
C GLY A 78 17.22 -1.50 7.84
N PHE A 79 17.33 -0.57 6.89
CA PHE A 79 18.53 0.21 6.62
C PHE A 79 18.56 1.48 7.48
N LEU A 80 19.74 1.82 8.00
CA LEU A 80 19.94 3.05 8.78
C LEU A 80 20.06 4.27 7.87
N GLU A 81 20.56 4.06 6.65
CA GLU A 81 20.75 5.08 5.64
C GLU A 81 19.41 5.42 4.99
N GLY A 82 18.95 6.67 5.17
CA GLY A 82 17.71 7.14 4.56
C GLY A 82 17.72 7.14 3.03
N LEU A 83 18.89 7.03 2.38
CA LEU A 83 19.02 7.02 0.91
C LEU A 83 18.18 5.90 0.28
N HIS A 84 18.17 4.72 0.89
CA HIS A 84 17.41 3.56 0.45
C HIS A 84 15.90 3.82 0.40
N SER A 85 15.40 4.70 1.28
CA SER A 85 13.98 5.08 1.31
C SER A 85 13.61 6.17 0.29
N ARG A 86 14.58 6.98 -0.18
CA ARG A 86 14.29 8.14 -1.06
C ARG A 86 13.84 7.74 -2.46
N TYR A 87 14.30 6.60 -2.97
CA TYR A 87 13.90 6.11 -4.29
C TYR A 87 12.44 5.66 -4.28
N ILE A 88 12.07 4.82 -3.30
CA ILE A 88 10.70 4.33 -3.18
C ILE A 88 9.73 5.47 -2.81
N GLU A 89 10.13 6.42 -1.97
CA GLU A 89 9.30 7.58 -1.59
C GLU A 89 8.80 8.34 -2.82
N ARG A 90 9.71 8.68 -3.76
CA ARG A 90 9.35 9.39 -5.00
C ARG A 90 8.36 8.61 -5.86
N TYR A 91 8.53 7.29 -5.95
CA TYR A 91 7.61 6.43 -6.67
C TYR A 91 6.22 6.43 -6.00
N LEU A 92 6.16 6.25 -4.68
CA LEU A 92 4.93 6.20 -3.91
C LEU A 92 4.18 7.54 -3.92
N GLU A 93 4.88 8.66 -3.87
CA GLU A 93 4.26 9.97 -4.06
C GLU A 93 3.63 10.12 -5.45
N SER A 94 4.30 9.61 -6.50
CA SER A 94 3.71 9.60 -7.84
C SER A 94 2.51 8.68 -7.93
N LEU A 95 2.52 7.56 -7.20
CA LEU A 95 1.42 6.60 -7.17
C LEU A 95 0.18 7.20 -6.48
N ALA A 96 0.36 7.88 -5.34
CA ALA A 96 -0.75 8.51 -4.61
C ALA A 96 -1.41 9.69 -5.32
N ARG A 97 -0.81 10.21 -6.40
CA ARG A 97 -1.36 11.30 -7.22
C ARG A 97 -2.20 10.80 -8.40
N ARG A 98 -2.33 9.48 -8.59
CA ARG A 98 -3.12 8.84 -9.65
C ARG A 98 -4.46 8.38 -9.10
#